data_AF-A0A9X2KBP7-F1
#
_entry.id   AF-A0A9X2KBP7-F1
#
_cell.length_a   1.000
_cell.length_b   1.000
_cell.length_c   1.000
_cell.angle_alpha   90.00
_cell.angle_beta   90.00
_cell.angle_gamma   90.00
#
_symmetry.space_group_name_H-M   'P 1'
#
loop_
_entity.id
_entity.type
_entity.pdbx_description
1 polymer ?
#
loop_
_entity_poly.entity_id
_entity_poly.type
_entity_poly.pdbx_seq_one_letter_code
_entity_poly.pdbx_strand_id
1 'polypeptide(L)'
;MQNGQRFTGEQLFVTVYAQAARAWWDLVDEEIIGKKLTSDHALRRVRSWARHYLTTEPPAARPGTLFDHALAHAARMAARDFLNDSGHLLTQHLIHQATNPATPPDGFAIPTTPATP
;
A
#
# COMPACT_ATOMS: atom_id res chain seq x y z
N MET A 1 1.34 1.18 42.74
CA MET A 1 2.59 1.50 42.02
C MET A 1 2.52 0.83 40.66
N GLN A 2 2.28 1.60 39.60
CA GLN A 2 2.19 1.07 38.23
C GLN A 2 3.60 0.98 37.67
N ASN A 3 4.13 -0.24 37.58
CA ASN A 3 5.41 -0.50 36.94
C ASN A 3 5.26 -0.23 35.44
N GLY A 4 5.69 0.94 34.98
CA GLY A 4 5.89 1.19 33.56
C GLY A 4 6.90 0.17 33.05
N GLN A 5 6.43 -0.83 32.29
CA GLN A 5 7.31 -1.75 31.59
C GLN A 5 8.25 -0.92 30.72
N ARG A 6 9.54 -0.92 31.08
CA ARG A 6 10.58 -0.35 30.24
C ARG A 6 10.68 -1.25 29.01
N PHE A 7 10.11 -0.80 27.91
CA PHE A 7 10.27 -1.50 26.64
C PHE A 7 11.76 -1.53 26.29
N THR A 8 12.25 -2.70 25.89
CA THR A 8 13.59 -2.81 25.31
C THR A 8 13.60 -2.14 23.93
N GLY A 9 14.76 -1.69 23.45
CA GLY A 9 14.88 -1.04 22.14
C GLY A 9 14.34 -1.90 20.98
N GLU A 10 14.48 -3.22 21.09
CA GLU A 10 13.92 -4.19 20.14
C GLU A 10 12.38 -4.21 20.17
N GLN A 11 11.76 -4.19 21.36
CA GLN A 11 10.29 -4.15 21.45
C GLN A 11 9.71 -2.82 20.92
N LEU A 12 10.43 -1.71 21.13
CA LEU A 12 10.06 -0.42 20.55
C LEU A 12 10.13 -0.48 19.03
N PHE A 13 11.20 -1.05 18.46
CA PHE A 13 11.31 -1.27 17.03
C PHE A 13 10.15 -2.10 16.48
N VAL A 14 9.87 -3.27 17.06
CA VAL A 14 8.82 -4.19 16.58
C VAL A 14 7.44 -3.53 16.65
N THR A 15 7.14 -2.81 17.73
CA THR A 15 5.85 -2.15 17.92
C THR A 15 5.65 -1.05 16.88
N VAL A 16 6.68 -0.23 16.66
CA VAL A 16 6.62 0.90 15.72
C VAL A 16 6.56 0.40 14.29
N TYR A 17 7.37 -0.60 13.96
CA TYR A 17 7.31 -1.26 12.67
C TYR A 17 5.91 -1.81 12.41
N ALA A 18 5.34 -2.57 13.35
CA ALA A 18 4.01 -3.17 13.19
C ALA A 18 2.92 -2.10 13.03
N GLN A 19 2.98 -1.04 13.84
CA GLN A 19 2.03 0.07 13.74
C GLN A 19 2.16 0.81 12.40
N ALA A 20 3.37 1.11 11.96
CA ALA A 20 3.61 1.79 10.68
C ALA A 20 3.19 0.90 9.50
N ALA A 21 3.48 -0.39 9.56
CA ALA A 21 3.07 -1.36 8.54
C ALA A 21 1.54 -1.42 8.46
N ARG A 22 0.86 -1.48 9.61
CA ARG A 22 -0.61 -1.48 9.67
C ARG A 22 -1.21 -0.20 9.08
N ALA A 23 -0.65 0.97 9.42
CA ALA A 23 -1.14 2.26 8.92
C ALA A 23 -1.12 2.35 7.38
N TRP A 24 -0.14 1.76 6.72
CA TRP A 24 -0.12 1.72 5.24
C TRP A 24 -1.27 0.89 4.66
N TRP A 25 -1.60 -0.24 5.28
CA TRP A 25 -2.74 -1.06 4.85
C TRP A 25 -4.08 -0.42 5.20
N ASP A 26 -4.18 0.27 6.34
CA ASP A 26 -5.39 1.03 6.69
C ASP A 26 -5.68 2.14 5.67
N LEU A 27 -4.64 2.82 5.15
CA LEU A 27 -4.81 3.79 4.05
C LEU A 27 -5.33 3.14 2.77
N VAL A 28 -4.96 1.89 2.48
CA VAL A 28 -5.50 1.15 1.33
C VAL A 28 -6.98 0.85 1.57
N ASP A 29 -7.34 0.38 2.76
CA ASP A 29 -8.72 0.10 3.14
C ASP A 29 -9.59 1.38 3.06
N GLU A 30 -9.06 2.53 3.48
CA GLU A 30 -9.73 3.83 3.34
C GLU A 30 -9.96 4.24 1.89
N GLU A 31 -8.98 4.02 1.00
CA GLU A 31 -9.15 4.29 -0.44
C GLU A 31 -10.19 3.36 -1.09
N ILE A 32 -10.23 2.09 -0.66
CA ILE A 32 -11.21 1.12 -1.17
C ILE A 32 -12.62 1.45 -0.65
N ILE A 33 -12.79 1.54 0.66
CA ILE A 33 -14.11 1.68 1.29
C ILE A 33 -14.58 3.12 1.20
N GLY A 34 -13.73 4.08 1.59
CA GLY A 34 -14.08 5.49 1.67
C GLY A 34 -14.25 6.14 0.29
N LYS A 35 -13.45 5.74 -0.70
CA LYS A 35 -13.50 6.33 -2.06
C LYS A 35 -14.02 5.39 -3.13
N LYS A 36 -14.42 4.17 -2.77
CA LYS A 36 -14.97 3.15 -3.68
C LYS A 36 -14.05 2.83 -4.86
N LEU A 37 -12.74 2.90 -4.63
CA LEU A 37 -11.74 2.58 -5.65
C LEU A 37 -11.58 1.07 -5.78
N THR A 38 -11.20 0.63 -6.98
CA THR A 38 -10.77 -0.76 -7.18
C THR A 38 -9.47 -1.00 -6.39
N SER A 39 -9.29 -2.23 -5.90
CA SER A 39 -8.12 -2.61 -5.09
C SER A 39 -6.80 -2.25 -5.79
N ASP A 40 -6.70 -2.48 -7.10
CA ASP A 40 -5.53 -2.12 -7.90
C ASP A 40 -5.24 -0.62 -7.91
N HIS A 41 -6.27 0.21 -8.06
CA HIS A 41 -6.11 1.65 -8.12
C HIS A 41 -5.75 2.22 -6.74
N ALA A 42 -6.41 1.74 -5.69
CA ALA A 42 -6.10 2.08 -4.30
C ALA A 42 -4.63 1.75 -3.97
N LEU A 43 -4.18 0.53 -4.27
CA LEU A 43 -2.79 0.10 -4.05
C LEU A 43 -1.79 0.98 -4.82
N ARG A 44 -2.03 1.27 -6.10
CA ARG A 44 -1.14 2.13 -6.89
C ARG A 44 -1.02 3.54 -6.30
N ARG A 45 -2.12 4.08 -5.79
CA ARG A 45 -2.17 5.41 -5.17
C ARG A 45 -1.39 5.45 -3.86
N VAL A 46 -1.66 4.52 -2.94
CA VAL A 46 -0.94 4.46 -1.65
C VAL A 46 0.55 4.15 -1.87
N ARG A 47 0.90 3.33 -2.86
CA ARG A 47 2.31 3.13 -3.28
C ARG A 47 2.98 4.43 -3.72
N SER A 48 2.26 5.34 -4.37
CA SER A 48 2.81 6.66 -4.72
C SER A 48 3.13 7.47 -3.47
N TRP A 49 2.26 7.42 -2.45
CA TRP A 49 2.50 8.09 -1.18
C TRP A 49 3.65 7.49 -0.39
N ALA A 50 3.75 6.16 -0.32
CA ALA A 50 4.87 5.48 0.35
C ALA A 50 6.22 5.82 -0.32
N ARG A 51 6.26 5.90 -1.65
CA ARG A 51 7.46 6.39 -2.37
C ARG A 51 7.76 7.85 -2.02
N HIS A 52 6.75 8.71 -2.05
CA HIS A 52 6.91 10.11 -1.69
C HIS A 52 7.48 10.25 -0.28
N TYR A 53 6.88 9.59 0.70
CA TYR A 53 7.33 9.53 2.10
C TYR A 53 8.82 9.18 2.23
N LEU A 54 9.31 8.18 1.49
CA LEU A 54 10.72 7.79 1.51
C LEU A 54 11.67 8.81 0.86
N THR A 55 11.15 9.67 -0.02
CA THR A 55 11.95 10.65 -0.79
C THR A 55 11.91 12.07 -0.22
N THR A 56 10.84 12.44 0.48
CA THR A 56 10.61 13.84 0.90
C THR A 56 11.00 14.17 2.32
N GLU A 57 11.48 13.21 3.11
CA GLU A 57 11.88 13.53 4.48
C GLU A 57 13.13 14.43 4.47
N PRO A 58 13.02 15.70 4.90
CA PRO A 58 14.16 16.59 4.97
C PRO A 58 15.14 16.07 6.03
N PRO A 59 16.46 16.25 5.87
CA PRO A 59 17.40 15.99 6.96
C PRO A 59 16.93 16.82 8.15
N ALA A 60 16.64 16.15 9.27
CA ALA A 60 16.03 16.77 10.43
C ALA A 60 16.80 18.06 10.79
N ALA A 61 16.13 19.21 10.75
CA ALA A 61 16.73 20.51 11.00
C ALA A 61 17.27 20.66 12.43
N ARG A 62 16.94 19.70 13.31
CA ARG A 62 17.54 19.48 14.61
C ARG A 62 17.95 18.01 14.70
N PRO A 63 19.13 17.67 15.24
CA PRO A 63 19.46 16.30 15.55
C PRO A 63 18.41 15.77 16.52
N GLY A 64 17.51 14.90 16.01
CA GLY A 64 16.61 14.12 16.85
C GLY A 64 17.42 13.23 17.78
N THR A 65 16.76 12.70 18.81
CA THR A 65 17.39 11.69 19.68
C THR A 65 17.69 10.42 18.87
N LEU A 66 18.63 9.59 19.33
CA LEU A 66 18.88 8.26 18.74
C LEU A 66 17.59 7.42 18.68
N PHE A 67 16.68 7.65 19.63
CA PHE A 67 15.37 7.02 19.68
C PHE A 67 14.49 7.46 18.50
N ASP A 68 14.45 8.76 18.19
CA ASP A 68 13.72 9.28 17.03
C ASP A 68 14.28 8.73 15.72
N HIS A 69 15.60 8.53 15.64
CA HIS A 69 16.24 7.91 14.49
C HIS A 69 15.87 6.43 14.35
N ALA A 70 15.84 5.68 15.46
CA ALA A 70 15.40 4.28 15.46
C ALA A 70 13.91 4.17 15.07
N LEU A 71 13.07 5.09 15.54
CA LEU A 71 11.65 5.18 15.19
C LEU A 71 11.47 5.45 13.69
N ALA A 72 12.16 6.46 13.16
CA ALA A 72 12.14 6.79 11.75
C ALA A 72 12.67 5.63 10.90
N HIS A 73 13.70 4.92 11.38
CA HIS A 73 14.22 3.73 10.71
C HIS A 73 13.17 2.61 10.62
N ALA A 74 12.47 2.30 11.72
CA ALA A 74 11.41 1.30 11.74
C ALA A 74 10.26 1.66 10.77
N ALA A 75 9.84 2.93 10.76
CA ALA A 75 8.80 3.42 9.85
C ALA A 75 9.22 3.35 8.37
N ARG A 76 10.48 3.66 8.07
CA ARG A 76 11.03 3.50 6.70
C ARG A 76 11.12 2.04 6.27
N MET A 77 11.46 1.12 7.18
CA MET A 77 11.42 -0.31 6.87
C MET A 77 10.00 -0.76 6.55
N ALA A 78 9.02 -0.40 7.37
CA ALA A 78 7.61 -0.71 7.10
C ALA A 78 7.12 -0.17 5.75
N ALA A 79 7.51 1.05 5.37
CA ALA A 79 7.17 1.63 4.07
C ALA A 79 7.82 0.87 2.89
N ARG A 80 9.05 0.36 3.06
CA ARG A 80 9.73 -0.46 2.04
C ARG A 80 9.08 -1.82 1.89
N ASP A 81 8.73 -2.47 3.00
CA ASP A 81 8.09 -3.78 2.98
C ASP A 81 6.69 -3.69 2.39
N PHE A 82 5.93 -2.64 2.73
CA PHE A 82 4.67 -2.33 2.05
C PHE A 82 4.84 -2.18 0.53
N LEU A 83 5.88 -1.45 0.07
CA LEU A 83 6.17 -1.32 -1.36
C LEU A 83 6.60 -2.65 -2.01
N ASN A 84 7.21 -3.56 -1.28
CA ASN A 84 7.55 -4.88 -1.78
C ASN A 84 6.28 -5.73 -1.95
N ASP A 85 5.51 -5.88 -0.86
CA ASP A 85 4.36 -6.77 -0.79
C ASP A 85 3.23 -6.32 -1.72
N SER A 86 2.90 -5.02 -1.72
CA SER A 86 1.90 -4.48 -2.65
C SER A 86 2.36 -4.56 -4.11
N GLY A 87 3.66 -4.63 -4.38
CA GLY A 87 4.20 -4.89 -5.72
C GLY A 87 3.91 -6.32 -6.16
N HIS A 88 4.18 -7.29 -5.28
CA HIS A 88 3.88 -8.70 -5.53
C HIS A 88 2.38 -8.94 -5.75
N LEU A 89 1.51 -8.34 -4.94
CA LEU A 89 0.06 -8.48 -5.09
C LEU A 89 -0.45 -7.96 -6.45
N LEU A 90 0.04 -6.80 -6.89
CA LEU A 90 -0.32 -6.24 -8.20
C LEU A 90 0.15 -7.14 -9.34
N THR A 91 1.39 -7.65 -9.26
CA THR A 91 1.91 -8.58 -10.28
C THR A 91 1.13 -9.89 -10.30
N GLN A 92 0.79 -10.45 -9.14
CA GLN A 92 -0.03 -11.66 -9.04
C GLN A 92 -1.42 -11.44 -9.64
N HIS A 93 -2.06 -10.31 -9.34
CA HIS A 93 -3.36 -9.98 -9.90
C HIS A 93 -3.32 -9.87 -11.44
N LEU A 94 -2.30 -9.21 -11.99
CA LEU A 94 -2.12 -9.10 -13.44
C LEU A 94 -1.90 -10.46 -14.12
N ILE A 95 -1.09 -11.34 -13.52
CA ILE A 95 -0.89 -12.71 -14.03
C ILE A 95 -2.21 -13.48 -13.99
N HIS A 96 -2.98 -13.35 -12.89
CA HIS A 96 -4.27 -14.02 -12.74
C HIS A 96 -5.29 -13.53 -13.78
N GLN A 97 -5.35 -12.22 -14.05
CA GLN A 97 -6.19 -11.65 -15.11
C GLN A 97 -5.76 -12.13 -16.50
N ALA A 98 -4.45 -12.20 -16.77
CA ALA A 98 -3.94 -12.67 -18.05
C ALA A 98 -4.21 -14.18 -18.29
N THR A 99 -4.25 -14.96 -17.21
CA THR A 99 -4.48 -16.42 -17.26
C THR A 99 -5.97 -16.77 -17.29
N ASN A 100 -6.83 -15.91 -16.72
CA ASN A 100 -8.28 -16.04 -16.76
C ASN A 100 -8.90 -14.87 -17.55
N PRO A 101 -8.94 -14.92 -18.89
CA PRO A 101 -9.73 -14.00 -19.68
C PRO A 101 -11.22 -14.37 -19.49
N ALA A 102 -11.82 -13.95 -18.39
CA ALA A 102 -13.27 -13.98 -18.26
C ALA A 102 -13.84 -13.02 -19.31
N THR A 103 -14.33 -13.62 -20.39
CA THR A 103 -15.36 -13.21 -21.35
C THR A 103 -15.38 -11.73 -21.77
N PRO A 104 -15.24 -11.40 -23.07
CA PRO A 104 -15.47 -10.03 -23.53
C PRO A 104 -16.87 -9.56 -23.08
N PRO A 105 -17.07 -8.25 -22.80
CA PRO A 105 -18.41 -7.73 -22.58
C PRO A 105 -19.22 -8.00 -23.86
N ASP A 106 -20.19 -8.91 -23.76
CA ASP A 106 -21.29 -9.01 -24.72
C ASP A 106 -21.87 -7.60 -24.88
N GLY A 107 -21.65 -7.00 -26.05
CA GLY A 107 -22.03 -5.61 -26.26
C GLY A 107 -21.70 -4.97 -27.60
N PHE A 108 -21.06 -5.66 -28.54
CA PHE A 108 -21.08 -5.23 -29.95
C PHE A 108 -22.02 -6.14 -30.73
N ALA A 109 -23.32 -5.83 -30.61
CA ALA A 109 -24.30 -6.24 -31.61
C ALA A 109 -23.81 -5.72 -32.97
N ILE A 110 -23.39 -6.65 -33.82
CA ILE A 110 -23.12 -6.37 -35.23
C ILE A 110 -24.48 -5.94 -35.82
N PRO A 111 -24.63 -4.75 -36.42
CA PRO A 111 -25.86 -4.41 -37.10
C PRO A 111 -25.99 -5.33 -38.31
N THR A 112 -26.90 -6.31 -38.24
CA THR A 112 -27.34 -7.06 -39.41
C THR A 112 -28.19 -6.14 -40.27
N THR A 113 -27.58 -5.57 -41.31
CA THR A 113 -28.32 -4.87 -42.37
C THR A 113 -29.21 -5.90 -43.09
N PRO A 114 -30.53 -5.67 -43.20
CA PRO A 114 -31.38 -6.56 -43.97
C PRO A 114 -31.13 -6.34 -45.46
N ALA A 115 -30.82 -7.43 -46.18
CA ALA A 115 -30.92 -7.45 -47.63
C ALA A 115 -32.39 -7.24 -48.01
N THR A 116 -32.66 -6.24 -48.84
CA THR A 116 -33.99 -6.02 -49.45
C THR A 116 -33.87 -6.34 -50.95
N PRO A 117 -34.95 -6.83 -51.58
CA PRO A 117 -34.96 -7.75 -52.73
C PRO A 117 -34.62 -7.11 -54.08
#